data_AF-A0A480BRY3-F1
#
_entry.id   AF-A0A480BRY3-F1
#
_cell.length_a   1.000
_cell.length_b   1.000
_cell.length_c   1.000
_cell.angle_alpha   90.00
_cell.angle_beta   90.00
_cell.angle_gamma   90.00
#
_symmetry.space_group_name_H-M   'P 1'
#
loop_
_entity.id
_entity.type
_entity.pdbx_description
1 polymer ?
#
loop_
_entity_poly.entity_id
_entity_poly.type
_entity_poly.pdbx_seq_one_letter_code
_entity_poly.pdbx_strand_id
1 'polypeptide(L)'
;GSTRFPRGVMITHATVMQNLRGIVRHGLAIREDDRFMSWLPFYHDMGLVGLVFSPLAAQRSVDYLGTRDFAMRPRQWLTLMSRNRASIAFSPPFGYALVGRRLRASDVAQYDLSAWRIAGVGAETIRAETLEHFAEALEGSGFRPQAFLPCYGMAECSLAVSFAPLAAGVDTDPIDAEALAAQRVARPADEASAGVTRFVDCG
;
A
#
# COMPACT_ATOMS: atom_id res chain seq x y z
N GLY A 1 -3.96 18.38 1.01
CA GLY A 1 -3.27 19.62 0.60
C GLY A 1 -4.15 20.45 -0.33
N SER A 2 -4.02 21.79 -0.33
CA SER A 2 -4.61 22.68 -1.33
C SER A 2 -3.55 23.70 -1.73
N THR A 3 -3.19 23.74 -3.00
CA THR A 3 -2.05 24.51 -3.55
C THR A 3 -2.23 26.03 -3.49
N ARG A 4 -3.36 26.51 -2.94
CA ARG A 4 -3.62 27.95 -2.70
C ARG A 4 -3.87 28.29 -1.23
N PHE A 5 -4.43 27.36 -0.44
CA PHE A 5 -4.73 27.58 0.98
C PHE A 5 -4.29 26.37 1.81
N PRO A 6 -3.11 26.39 2.45
CA PRO A 6 -2.68 25.28 3.28
C PRO A 6 -3.69 25.09 4.42
N ARG A 7 -4.23 23.87 4.53
CA ARG A 7 -5.11 23.44 5.63
C ARG A 7 -4.34 22.44 6.48
N GLY A 8 -4.27 22.69 7.78
CA GLY A 8 -3.73 21.75 8.77
C GLY A 8 -4.87 20.97 9.40
N VAL A 9 -4.80 19.64 9.36
CA VAL A 9 -5.75 18.79 10.07
C VAL A 9 -5.35 18.75 11.54
N MET A 10 -6.26 19.11 12.43
CA MET A 10 -6.05 19.02 13.87
C MET A 10 -6.32 17.59 14.34
N ILE A 11 -5.29 16.90 14.82
CA ILE A 11 -5.40 15.51 15.28
C ILE A 11 -5.06 15.48 16.78
N THR A 12 -6.01 15.06 17.60
CA THR A 12 -5.78 14.87 19.05
C THR A 12 -5.11 13.54 19.33
N HIS A 13 -4.49 13.40 20.50
CA HIS A 13 -3.97 12.10 20.98
C HIS A 13 -5.04 11.00 20.95
N ALA A 14 -6.27 11.30 21.40
CA ALA A 14 -7.34 10.32 21.40
C ALA A 14 -7.67 9.83 19.97
N THR A 15 -7.78 10.76 19.02
CA THR A 15 -8.10 10.47 17.62
C THR A 15 -7.03 9.59 16.97
N VAL A 16 -5.75 9.96 17.08
CA VAL A 16 -4.67 9.17 16.48
C VAL A 16 -4.55 7.80 17.13
N MET A 17 -4.69 7.70 18.46
CA MET A 17 -4.62 6.41 19.15
C MET A 17 -5.77 5.47 18.77
N GLN A 18 -6.96 6.02 18.49
CA GLN A 18 -8.11 5.22 18.04
C GLN A 18 -7.89 4.68 16.62
N ASN A 19 -7.36 5.51 15.72
CA ASN A 19 -7.00 5.08 14.37
C ASN A 19 -5.87 4.03 14.39
N LEU A 20 -4.81 4.25 15.18
CA LEU A 20 -3.71 3.30 15.36
C LEU A 20 -4.19 1.96 15.91
N ARG A 21 -5.12 1.96 16.89
CA ARG A 21 -5.72 0.71 17.39
C ARG A 21 -6.44 -0.04 16.26
N GLY A 22 -7.21 0.67 15.43
CA GLY A 22 -7.88 0.11 14.26
C GLY A 22 -6.90 -0.53 13.28
N ILE A 23 -5.86 0.21 12.89
CA ILE A 23 -4.79 -0.25 11.99
C ILE A 23 -4.11 -1.49 12.57
N VAL A 24 -3.60 -1.42 13.80
CA VAL A 24 -2.77 -2.48 14.39
C VAL A 24 -3.57 -3.76 14.65
N ARG A 25 -4.80 -3.65 15.15
CA ARG A 25 -5.59 -4.81 15.57
C ARG A 25 -6.45 -5.40 14.45
N HIS A 26 -7.04 -4.57 13.61
CA HIS A 26 -8.06 -4.99 12.65
C HIS A 26 -7.58 -4.88 11.20
N GLY A 27 -6.95 -3.76 10.83
CA GLY A 27 -6.46 -3.56 9.47
C GLY A 27 -5.30 -4.50 9.10
N LEU A 28 -4.24 -4.49 9.93
CA LEU A 28 -3.00 -5.24 9.66
C LEU A 28 -2.91 -6.55 10.43
N ALA A 29 -3.71 -6.69 11.50
CA ALA A 29 -3.65 -7.78 12.46
C ALA A 29 -2.20 -8.13 12.83
N ILE A 30 -1.48 -7.14 13.40
CA ILE A 30 -0.05 -7.22 13.67
C ILE A 30 0.30 -8.43 14.53
N ARG A 31 1.33 -9.17 14.09
CA ARG A 31 1.88 -10.36 14.73
C ARG A 31 3.15 -10.00 15.52
N GLU A 32 3.62 -10.91 16.36
CA GLU A 32 4.81 -10.69 17.20
C GLU A 32 6.11 -10.62 16.39
N ASP A 33 6.18 -11.38 15.30
CA ASP A 33 7.30 -11.47 14.39
C ASP A 33 7.27 -10.41 13.27
N ASP A 34 6.25 -9.55 13.25
CA ASP A 34 6.13 -8.54 12.19
C ASP A 34 7.23 -7.48 12.30
N ARG A 35 7.80 -7.15 11.14
CA ARG A 35 8.80 -6.09 10.98
C ARG A 35 8.41 -5.18 9.83
N PHE A 36 8.38 -3.89 10.10
CA PHE A 36 8.03 -2.88 9.11
C PHE A 36 9.24 -2.48 8.27
N MET A 37 8.99 -2.08 7.02
CA MET A 37 9.95 -1.42 6.15
C MET A 37 9.27 -0.22 5.48
N SER A 38 9.92 0.93 5.49
CA SER A 38 9.37 2.14 4.89
C SER A 38 10.43 2.97 4.17
N TRP A 39 10.07 3.46 2.99
CA TRP A 39 10.78 4.57 2.35
C TRP A 39 9.93 5.85 2.30
N LEU A 40 8.72 5.79 2.86
CA LEU A 40 7.75 6.87 2.80
C LEU A 40 8.19 8.03 3.67
N PRO A 41 8.03 9.27 3.19
CA PRO A 41 8.47 10.43 3.93
C PRO A 41 7.62 10.68 5.18
N PHE A 42 8.24 11.13 6.26
CA PHE A 42 7.55 11.47 7.51
C PHE A 42 6.70 12.74 7.42
N TYR A 43 6.83 13.53 6.35
CA TYR A 43 5.96 14.67 6.09
C TYR A 43 4.65 14.29 5.39
N HIS A 44 4.45 13.01 5.08
CA HIS A 44 3.20 12.46 4.55
C HIS A 44 2.50 11.61 5.63
N ASP A 45 1.18 11.66 5.70
CA ASP A 45 0.37 10.97 6.73
C ASP A 45 0.64 9.45 6.78
N MET A 46 0.67 8.77 5.63
CA MET A 46 0.99 7.34 5.53
C MET A 46 2.38 7.04 6.10
N GLY A 47 3.40 7.83 5.79
CA GLY A 47 4.75 7.66 6.33
C GLY A 47 4.81 7.89 7.84
N LEU A 48 4.17 8.96 8.33
CA LEU A 48 4.17 9.32 9.74
C LEU A 48 3.29 8.39 10.59
N VAL A 49 1.99 8.38 10.35
CA VAL A 49 1.04 7.62 11.17
C VAL A 49 1.19 6.12 10.90
N GLY A 50 1.34 5.73 9.64
CA GLY A 50 1.39 4.33 9.24
C GLY A 50 2.71 3.67 9.55
N LEU A 51 3.83 4.35 9.34
CA LEU A 51 5.17 3.72 9.38
C LEU A 51 6.10 4.29 10.47
N VAL A 52 5.68 5.29 11.24
CA VAL A 52 6.36 5.70 12.49
C VAL A 52 5.49 5.38 13.70
N PHE A 53 4.24 5.85 13.74
CA PHE A 53 3.40 5.66 14.92
C PHE A 53 2.83 4.25 15.06
N SER A 54 2.47 3.57 13.97
CA SER A 54 1.95 2.19 14.06
C SER A 54 3.00 1.20 14.60
N PRO A 55 4.26 1.14 14.10
CA PRO A 55 5.26 0.26 14.70
C PRO A 55 5.58 0.65 16.16
N LEU A 56 5.60 1.94 16.49
CA LEU A 56 5.78 2.40 17.87
C LEU A 56 4.65 1.90 18.79
N ALA A 57 3.40 2.10 18.39
CA ALA A 57 2.22 1.67 19.16
C ALA A 57 2.09 0.14 19.25
N ALA A 58 2.60 -0.58 18.25
CA ALA A 58 2.61 -2.04 18.21
C ALA A 58 3.87 -2.67 18.85
N GLN A 59 4.85 -1.88 19.27
CA GLN A 59 6.14 -2.34 19.78
C GLN A 59 6.86 -3.26 18.78
N ARG A 60 6.92 -2.84 17.51
CA ARG A 60 7.57 -3.56 16.42
C ARG A 60 8.72 -2.76 15.83
N SER A 61 9.72 -3.48 15.31
CA SER A 61 10.85 -2.87 14.62
C SER A 61 10.45 -2.36 13.24
N VAL A 62 11.14 -1.31 12.79
CA VAL A 62 10.94 -0.69 11.48
C VAL A 62 12.29 -0.30 10.89
N ASP A 63 12.47 -0.63 9.61
CA ASP A 63 13.62 -0.20 8.81
C ASP A 63 13.23 0.97 7.90
N TYR A 64 14.14 1.93 7.74
CA TYR A 64 13.91 3.12 6.92
C TYR A 64 14.90 3.26 5.79
N LEU A 65 14.40 3.65 4.62
CA LEU A 65 15.17 4.12 3.47
C LEU A 65 14.77 5.57 3.16
N GLY A 66 15.72 6.42 2.78
CA GLY A 66 15.37 7.77 2.37
C GLY A 66 14.47 7.76 1.13
N THR A 67 13.41 8.57 1.10
CA THR A 67 12.49 8.65 -0.07
C THR A 67 13.24 8.97 -1.36
N ARG A 68 14.26 9.84 -1.29
CA ARG A 68 15.14 10.16 -2.42
C ARG A 68 15.99 8.95 -2.84
N ASP A 69 16.48 8.19 -1.89
CA ASP A 69 17.29 7.00 -2.15
C ASP A 69 16.45 5.90 -2.81
N PHE A 70 15.20 5.72 -2.37
CA PHE A 70 14.24 4.86 -3.04
C PHE A 70 13.99 5.32 -4.48
N ALA A 71 13.70 6.61 -4.70
CA ALA A 71 13.44 7.13 -6.05
C ALA A 71 14.63 6.91 -7.00
N MET A 72 15.86 7.03 -6.50
CA MET A 72 17.08 6.82 -7.29
C MET A 72 17.44 5.33 -7.47
N ARG A 73 17.19 4.50 -6.45
CA ARG A 73 17.60 3.09 -6.39
C ARG A 73 16.48 2.22 -5.79
N PRO A 74 15.33 2.05 -6.48
CA PRO A 74 14.14 1.41 -5.92
C PRO A 74 14.35 -0.05 -5.50
N ARG A 75 15.30 -0.76 -6.14
CA ARG A 75 15.71 -2.13 -5.76
C ARG A 75 16.23 -2.26 -4.33
N GLN A 76 16.74 -1.19 -3.72
CA GLN A 76 17.18 -1.19 -2.32
C GLN A 76 16.03 -1.51 -1.36
N TRP A 77 14.80 -1.18 -1.72
CA TRP A 77 13.63 -1.57 -0.94
C TRP A 77 13.53 -3.10 -0.83
N LEU A 78 13.61 -3.81 -1.97
CA LEU A 78 13.60 -5.27 -2.02
C LEU A 78 14.80 -5.89 -1.30
N THR A 79 16.00 -5.30 -1.47
CA THR A 79 17.23 -5.74 -0.80
C THR A 79 17.09 -5.71 0.72
N LEU A 80 16.58 -4.59 1.27
CA LEU A 80 16.41 -4.43 2.72
C LEU A 80 15.32 -5.36 3.26
N MET A 81 14.20 -5.50 2.54
CA MET A 81 13.14 -6.42 2.93
C MET A 81 13.62 -7.88 2.95
N SER A 82 14.40 -8.28 1.94
CA SER A 82 14.98 -9.64 1.89
C SER A 82 15.96 -9.88 3.04
N ARG A 83 16.89 -8.94 3.25
CA ARG A 83 17.95 -9.06 4.27
C ARG A 83 17.38 -9.14 5.68
N ASN A 84 16.41 -8.30 5.99
CA ASN A 84 15.89 -8.15 7.35
C ASN A 84 14.57 -8.90 7.57
N ARG A 85 14.10 -9.63 6.56
CA ARG A 85 12.83 -10.38 6.57
C ARG A 85 11.64 -9.48 6.93
N ALA A 86 11.59 -8.27 6.36
CA ALA A 86 10.48 -7.36 6.60
C ALA A 86 9.16 -7.99 6.12
N SER A 87 8.13 -7.91 6.95
CA SER A 87 6.83 -8.54 6.70
C SER A 87 5.75 -7.55 6.30
N ILE A 88 5.94 -6.27 6.60
CA ILE A 88 4.98 -5.20 6.33
C ILE A 88 5.68 -4.04 5.64
N ALA A 89 5.20 -3.66 4.46
CA ALA A 89 5.64 -2.47 3.78
C ALA A 89 4.49 -1.86 2.97
N PHE A 90 4.49 -0.54 2.84
CA PHE A 90 3.45 0.21 2.14
C PHE A 90 4.09 1.09 1.08
N SER A 91 3.34 1.30 0.01
CA SER A 91 3.72 2.17 -1.09
C SER A 91 2.46 2.64 -1.82
N PRO A 92 2.42 3.88 -2.33
CA PRO A 92 1.48 4.22 -3.38
C PRO A 92 1.71 3.33 -4.62
N PRO A 93 0.70 3.12 -5.48
CA PRO A 93 0.82 2.43 -6.78
C PRO A 93 2.09 2.79 -7.56
N PHE A 94 2.49 4.06 -7.62
CA PHE A 94 3.70 4.44 -8.37
C PHE A 94 4.98 3.77 -7.86
N GLY A 95 5.09 3.46 -6.56
CA GLY A 95 6.30 2.84 -6.01
C GLY A 95 6.44 1.38 -6.44
N TYR A 96 5.33 0.63 -6.51
CA TYR A 96 5.29 -0.69 -7.12
C TYR A 96 5.66 -0.62 -8.61
N ALA A 97 5.04 0.30 -9.37
CA ALA A 97 5.35 0.51 -10.78
C ALA A 97 6.85 0.82 -11.02
N LEU A 98 7.43 1.68 -10.18
CA LEU A 98 8.83 2.09 -10.29
C LEU A 98 9.78 0.91 -10.05
N VAL A 99 9.48 0.07 -9.06
CA VAL A 99 10.27 -1.15 -8.81
C VAL A 99 10.15 -2.12 -9.97
N GLY A 100 8.92 -2.46 -10.39
CA GLY A 100 8.67 -3.39 -11.49
C GLY A 100 9.40 -2.97 -12.76
N ARG A 101 9.37 -1.68 -13.11
CA ARG A 101 10.10 -1.14 -14.28
C ARG A 101 11.62 -1.17 -14.16
N ARG A 102 12.17 -1.06 -12.95
CA ARG A 102 13.63 -0.94 -12.70
C ARG A 102 14.27 -2.27 -12.29
N LEU A 103 13.46 -3.29 -12.07
CA LEU A 103 13.91 -4.64 -11.76
C LEU A 103 14.41 -5.32 -13.05
N ARG A 104 15.57 -5.96 -12.97
CA ARG A 104 16.08 -6.80 -14.07
C ARG A 104 15.71 -8.24 -13.76
N ALA A 105 15.22 -8.98 -14.76
CA ALA A 105 14.87 -10.39 -14.59
C ALA A 105 16.03 -11.23 -14.01
N SER A 106 17.28 -10.92 -14.40
CA SER A 106 18.49 -11.57 -13.87
C SER A 106 18.68 -11.42 -12.36
N ASP A 107 18.10 -10.38 -11.76
CA ASP A 107 18.34 -10.05 -10.36
C ASP A 107 17.27 -10.66 -9.44
N VAL A 108 16.18 -11.20 -9.97
CA VAL A 108 15.01 -11.61 -9.16
C VAL A 108 15.38 -12.72 -8.18
N ALA A 109 16.18 -13.69 -8.61
CA ALA A 109 16.62 -14.82 -7.81
C ALA A 109 17.50 -14.44 -6.59
N GLN A 110 17.95 -13.18 -6.50
CA GLN A 110 18.75 -12.72 -5.35
C GLN A 110 17.88 -12.27 -4.16
N TYR A 111 16.57 -12.13 -4.35
CA TYR A 111 15.65 -11.68 -3.32
C TYR A 111 14.90 -12.87 -2.69
N ASP A 112 14.69 -12.80 -1.37
CA ASP A 112 13.75 -13.65 -0.63
C ASP A 112 12.70 -12.76 0.01
N LEU A 113 11.55 -12.66 -0.64
CA LEU A 113 10.38 -11.89 -0.21
C LEU A 113 9.29 -12.76 0.41
N SER A 114 9.61 -14.02 0.77
CA SER A 114 8.65 -14.96 1.37
C SER A 114 8.07 -14.49 2.72
N ALA A 115 8.82 -13.62 3.42
CA ALA A 115 8.41 -12.97 4.66
C ALA A 115 7.40 -11.83 4.44
N TRP A 116 7.33 -11.25 3.24
CA TRP A 116 6.48 -10.11 2.95
C TRP A 116 5.00 -10.51 2.95
N ARG A 117 4.35 -10.27 4.09
CA ARG A 117 2.98 -10.69 4.38
C ARG A 117 1.96 -9.62 4.00
N ILE A 118 2.31 -8.34 4.17
CA ILE A 118 1.46 -7.19 3.85
C ILE A 118 2.22 -6.24 2.94
N ALA A 119 1.85 -6.24 1.66
CA ALA A 119 2.22 -5.26 0.65
C ALA A 119 1.09 -4.26 0.50
N GLY A 120 1.07 -3.26 1.38
CA GLY A 120 0.01 -2.26 1.43
C GLY A 120 0.05 -1.30 0.25
N VAL A 121 -1.12 -0.99 -0.30
CA VAL A 121 -1.28 -0.10 -1.46
C VAL A 121 -2.41 0.90 -1.20
N GLY A 122 -2.14 2.20 -1.41
CA GLY A 122 -3.13 3.24 -1.17
C GLY A 122 -2.62 4.63 -1.54
N ALA A 123 -3.20 5.67 -0.94
CA ALA A 123 -2.90 7.11 -1.13
C ALA A 123 -3.28 7.73 -2.49
N GLU A 124 -3.48 6.94 -3.54
CA GLU A 124 -3.97 7.35 -4.86
C GLU A 124 -4.79 6.23 -5.49
N THR A 125 -5.41 6.48 -6.65
CA THR A 125 -6.18 5.47 -7.38
C THR A 125 -5.31 4.25 -7.69
N ILE A 126 -5.71 3.09 -7.18
CA ILE A 126 -5.00 1.83 -7.38
C ILE A 126 -5.44 1.22 -8.72
N ARG A 127 -4.46 0.86 -9.54
CA ARG A 127 -4.65 0.11 -10.78
C ARG A 127 -4.20 -1.33 -10.58
N ALA A 128 -5.11 -2.29 -10.73
CA ALA A 128 -4.84 -3.71 -10.54
C ALA A 128 -3.67 -4.17 -11.43
N GLU A 129 -3.63 -3.69 -12.68
CA GLU A 129 -2.60 -4.04 -13.66
C GLU A 129 -1.20 -3.66 -13.15
N THR A 130 -1.07 -2.54 -12.42
CA THR A 130 0.24 -2.14 -11.86
C THR A 130 0.76 -3.14 -10.85
N LEU A 131 -0.15 -3.73 -10.06
CA LEU A 131 0.17 -4.71 -9.02
C LEU A 131 0.43 -6.09 -9.63
N GLU A 132 -0.34 -6.48 -10.65
CA GLU A 132 -0.12 -7.69 -11.45
C GLU A 132 1.27 -7.69 -12.08
N HIS A 133 1.63 -6.64 -12.82
CA HIS A 133 2.95 -6.52 -13.45
C HIS A 133 4.09 -6.54 -12.41
N PHE A 134 3.88 -5.96 -11.23
CA PHE A 134 4.86 -6.02 -10.15
C PHE A 134 5.04 -7.45 -9.62
N ALA A 135 3.95 -8.17 -9.41
CA ALA A 135 3.99 -9.55 -8.94
C ALA A 135 4.66 -10.49 -9.95
N GLU A 136 4.31 -10.36 -11.23
CA GLU A 136 4.95 -11.08 -12.34
C GLU A 136 6.45 -10.80 -12.41
N ALA A 137 6.86 -9.53 -12.31
CA ALA A 137 8.27 -9.16 -12.34
C ALA A 137 9.09 -9.73 -11.17
N LEU A 138 8.41 -10.11 -10.07
CA LEU A 138 9.01 -10.72 -8.88
C LEU A 138 8.80 -12.22 -8.78
N GLU A 139 8.27 -12.87 -9.83
CA GLU A 139 8.12 -14.31 -9.86
C GLU A 139 9.47 -15.01 -9.59
N GLY A 140 9.48 -15.95 -8.64
CA GLY A 140 10.69 -16.64 -8.20
C GLY A 140 11.44 -15.98 -7.03
N SER A 141 11.04 -14.78 -6.58
CA SER A 141 11.59 -14.15 -5.36
C SER A 141 10.88 -14.59 -4.05
N GLY A 142 9.81 -15.38 -4.15
CA GLY A 142 8.98 -15.77 -3.00
C GLY A 142 7.90 -14.75 -2.62
N PHE A 143 7.78 -13.62 -3.33
CA PHE A 143 6.65 -12.71 -3.19
C PHE A 143 5.34 -13.41 -3.58
N ARG A 144 4.27 -13.18 -2.80
CA ARG A 144 2.94 -13.77 -3.03
C ARG A 144 1.97 -12.65 -3.40
N PRO A 145 1.25 -12.70 -4.55
CA PRO A 145 0.25 -11.69 -4.91
C PRO A 145 -0.82 -11.49 -3.83
N GLN A 146 -1.14 -12.54 -3.07
CA GLN A 146 -2.08 -12.49 -1.94
C GLN A 146 -1.62 -11.54 -0.82
N ALA A 147 -0.33 -11.17 -0.77
CA ALA A 147 0.19 -10.22 0.20
C ALA A 147 -0.29 -8.78 -0.08
N PHE A 148 -0.77 -8.47 -1.29
CA PHE A 148 -1.32 -7.15 -1.56
C PHE A 148 -2.48 -6.85 -0.62
N LEU A 149 -2.43 -5.65 -0.05
CA LEU A 149 -3.46 -5.12 0.83
C LEU A 149 -3.85 -3.73 0.32
N PRO A 150 -4.82 -3.64 -0.61
CA PRO A 150 -5.46 -2.38 -0.94
C PRO A 150 -6.08 -1.75 0.30
N CYS A 151 -5.93 -0.44 0.45
CA CYS A 151 -6.45 0.31 1.58
C CYS A 151 -6.79 1.73 1.19
N TYR A 152 -7.78 2.30 1.88
CA TYR A 152 -8.23 3.67 1.70
C TYR A 152 -8.00 4.49 2.97
N GLY A 153 -7.65 5.76 2.79
CA GLY A 153 -7.27 6.63 3.89
C GLY A 153 -7.12 8.09 3.49
N MET A 154 -7.17 8.97 4.49
CA MET A 154 -6.93 10.40 4.37
C MET A 154 -6.51 11.02 5.71
N ALA A 155 -5.74 12.10 5.66
CA ALA A 155 -5.27 12.83 6.84
C ALA A 155 -6.40 13.30 7.76
N GLU A 156 -7.56 13.67 7.19
CA GLU A 156 -8.77 14.09 7.92
C GLU A 156 -9.30 12.98 8.86
N CYS A 157 -8.96 11.72 8.58
CA CYS A 157 -9.27 10.56 9.42
C CYS A 157 -8.04 10.05 10.19
N SER A 158 -7.04 10.90 10.39
CA SER A 158 -5.68 10.57 10.85
C SER A 158 -4.85 9.78 9.85
N LEU A 159 -5.37 8.65 9.37
CA LEU A 159 -4.77 7.89 8.27
C LEU A 159 -5.78 6.94 7.63
N ALA A 160 -6.04 5.79 8.27
CA ALA A 160 -6.73 4.69 7.60
C ALA A 160 -8.25 4.77 7.80
N VAL A 161 -8.99 4.44 6.75
CA VAL A 161 -10.46 4.33 6.77
C VAL A 161 -10.88 2.88 6.56
N SER A 162 -10.37 2.21 5.53
CA SER A 162 -10.65 0.79 5.26
C SER A 162 -9.42 0.03 4.73
N PHE A 163 -9.49 -1.29 4.90
CA PHE A 163 -8.51 -2.26 4.41
C PHE A 163 -9.26 -3.42 3.78
N ALA A 164 -8.81 -3.87 2.61
CA ALA A 164 -9.30 -5.11 2.01
C ALA A 164 -9.00 -6.32 2.93
N PRO A 165 -9.67 -7.47 2.72
CA PRO A 165 -9.37 -8.68 3.47
C PRO A 165 -7.89 -9.11 3.37
N LEU A 166 -7.26 -9.40 4.51
CA LEU A 166 -5.88 -9.85 4.56
C LEU A 166 -5.69 -11.17 3.79
N ALA A 167 -4.59 -11.29 3.07
CA ALA A 167 -4.21 -12.49 2.32
C ALA A 167 -5.18 -12.90 1.19
N ALA A 168 -6.08 -11.99 0.77
CA ALA A 168 -6.97 -12.21 -0.38
C ALA A 168 -6.35 -11.78 -1.71
N GLY A 169 -5.41 -10.84 -1.69
CA GLY A 169 -4.87 -10.21 -2.90
C GLY A 169 -5.71 -9.02 -3.35
N VAL A 170 -5.65 -8.71 -4.64
CA VAL A 170 -6.38 -7.58 -5.25
C VAL A 170 -7.69 -8.10 -5.81
N ASP A 171 -8.80 -7.47 -5.43
CA ASP A 171 -10.12 -7.67 -6.03
C ASP A 171 -10.57 -6.38 -6.72
N THR A 172 -11.42 -6.50 -7.74
CA THR A 172 -11.89 -5.35 -8.53
C THR A 172 -13.39 -5.37 -8.79
N ASP A 173 -14.01 -4.21 -8.67
CA ASP A 173 -15.41 -3.97 -9.03
C ASP A 173 -15.52 -3.41 -10.46
N PRO A 174 -16.14 -4.14 -11.41
CA PRO A 174 -16.42 -3.64 -12.75
C PRO A 174 -17.62 -2.68 -12.75
N ILE A 175 -17.38 -1.43 -13.13
CA ILE A 175 -18.36 -0.35 -13.13
C ILE A 175 -18.60 0.17 -14.55
N ASP A 176 -19.86 0.48 -14.85
CA ASP A 176 -20.28 1.18 -16.07
C ASP A 176 -19.65 2.59 -16.09
N ALA A 177 -18.71 2.81 -17.02
CA ALA A 177 -17.95 4.05 -17.09
C ALA A 177 -18.81 5.24 -17.54
N GLU A 178 -19.83 5.02 -18.37
CA GLU A 178 -20.72 6.09 -18.83
C GLU A 178 -21.66 6.52 -17.71
N ALA A 179 -22.29 5.56 -17.01
CA ALA A 179 -23.12 5.86 -15.85
C ALA A 179 -22.33 6.62 -14.77
N LEU A 180 -21.07 6.23 -14.53
CA LEU A 180 -20.22 6.92 -13.57
C LEU A 180 -19.88 8.34 -14.02
N ALA A 181 -19.45 8.52 -15.28
CA ALA A 181 -19.00 9.81 -15.78
C ALA A 181 -20.14 10.82 -15.98
N ALA A 182 -21.25 10.37 -16.57
CA ALA A 182 -22.37 11.23 -16.94
C ALA A 182 -23.39 11.40 -15.81
N GLN A 183 -23.63 10.35 -15.03
CA GLN A 183 -24.72 10.30 -14.03
C GLN A 183 -24.21 10.29 -12.59
N ARG A 184 -22.90 10.12 -12.37
CA ARG A 184 -22.27 9.98 -11.04
C ARG A 184 -22.84 8.80 -10.25
N VAL A 185 -23.19 7.72 -10.94
CA VAL A 185 -23.72 6.49 -10.35
C VAL A 185 -22.74 5.36 -10.64
N ALA A 186 -22.25 4.70 -9.58
CA ALA A 186 -21.50 3.46 -9.70
C ALA A 186 -22.49 2.30 -9.91
N ARG A 187 -22.72 1.95 -11.17
CA ARG A 187 -23.56 0.81 -11.54
C ARG A 187 -22.67 -0.39 -11.85
N PRO A 188 -22.93 -1.58 -11.26
CA PRO A 188 -22.23 -2.80 -11.63
C PRO A 188 -22.37 -3.08 -13.12
N ALA A 189 -21.28 -3.48 -13.77
CA ALA A 189 -21.24 -3.87 -15.17
C ALA A 189 -20.68 -5.29 -15.32
N ASP A 190 -21.18 -6.06 -16.29
CA ASP A 190 -20.57 -7.34 -16.62
C ASP A 190 -19.17 -7.12 -17.19
N GLU A 191 -18.18 -7.92 -16.77
CA GLU A 191 -16.77 -7.75 -17.16
C GLU A 191 -16.54 -7.76 -18.68
N ALA A 192 -17.41 -8.44 -19.42
CA ALA A 192 -17.35 -8.55 -20.89
C ALA A 192 -17.98 -7.36 -21.63
N SER A 193 -18.58 -6.40 -20.91
CA SER A 193 -19.25 -5.25 -21.52
C SER A 193 -18.24 -4.24 -22.07
N ALA A 194 -18.60 -3.61 -23.19
CA ALA A 194 -17.88 -2.42 -23.64
C ALA A 194 -18.14 -1.25 -22.69
N GLY A 195 -17.14 -0.40 -22.45
CA GLY A 195 -17.29 0.78 -21.59
C GLY A 195 -17.21 0.50 -20.09
N VAL A 196 -16.47 -0.54 -19.67
CA VAL A 196 -16.24 -0.86 -18.26
C VAL A 196 -14.97 -0.18 -17.74
N THR A 197 -15.05 0.35 -16.52
CA THR A 197 -13.88 0.76 -15.72
C THR A 197 -13.79 -0.12 -14.47
N ARG A 198 -12.57 -0.41 -14.01
CA ARG A 198 -12.34 -1.24 -12.81
C ARG A 198 -11.89 -0.38 -11.64
N PHE A 199 -12.49 -0.62 -10.48
CA PHE A 199 -12.04 -0.05 -9.21
C PHE A 199 -11.51 -1.15 -8.31
N VAL A 200 -10.34 -0.96 -7.70
CA VAL A 200 -9.82 -1.90 -6.72
C VAL A 200 -10.61 -1.77 -5.42
N ASP A 201 -11.11 -2.89 -4.90
CA ASP A 201 -11.77 -2.94 -3.60
C ASP A 201 -10.74 -2.71 -2.48
N CYS A 202 -11.03 -1.72 -1.62
CA CYS A 202 -10.19 -1.33 -0.48
C CYS A 202 -10.83 -1.70 0.87
N GLY A 203 -11.90 -2.49 0.87
CA GLY A 203 -12.68 -2.88 2.05
C GLY A 203 -13.82 -1.93 2.40
#